data_AF-A0A0B6ZR08-F1
#
_entry.id   AF-A0A0B6ZR08-F1
#
_cell.length_a   1.000
_cell.length_b   1.000
_cell.length_c   1.000
_cell.angle_alpha   90.00
_cell.angle_beta   90.00
_cell.angle_gamma   90.00
#
_symmetry.space_group_name_H-M   'P 1'
#
loop_
_entity.id
_entity.type
_entity.pdbx_description
1 polymer ?
#
loop_
_entity_poly.entity_id
_entity_poly.type
_entity_poly.pdbx_seq_one_letter_code
_entity_poly.pdbx_strand_id
1 'polypeptide(L)'
;MPFMKGPAPIRRTLKYLEQGKLILKDSVRIVAFIFNTEHPPSSGTENFVFWHFAQMQYKNPQVQLCVFQNMTPSPCLQFYFDGGSKLVLDVDNQDKDTIHDQVKKIFCKNEETLQMESIAKIKKANPASFGYMCSRECMCEIPGQVPCTRYVHPPREQRGKFVLGGKNVEE
;
A
#
# COMPACT_ATOMS: atom_id res chain seq x y z
N MET A 1 19.47 -13.36 -18.22
CA MET A 1 18.23 -13.31 -17.42
C MET A 1 17.44 -14.57 -17.70
N PRO A 2 17.17 -15.45 -16.72
CA PRO A 2 16.33 -16.60 -16.99
C PRO A 2 14.92 -16.09 -17.30
N PHE A 3 14.36 -16.49 -18.44
CA PHE A 3 13.00 -16.11 -18.81
C PHE A 3 12.04 -16.54 -17.70
N MET A 4 11.29 -15.58 -17.15
CA MET A 4 10.29 -15.85 -16.13
C MET A 4 9.24 -16.82 -16.69
N LYS A 5 9.00 -17.93 -16.01
CA LYS A 5 8.10 -19.00 -16.48
C LYS A 5 6.63 -18.56 -16.46
N GLY A 6 5.90 -18.91 -17.51
CA GLY A 6 4.44 -18.76 -17.61
C GLY A 6 3.98 -17.60 -18.50
N PRO A 7 2.70 -17.56 -18.87
CA PRO A 7 2.14 -16.54 -19.74
C PRO A 7 2.06 -15.18 -19.02
N ALA A 8 2.42 -14.12 -19.76
CA ALA A 8 2.45 -12.74 -19.28
C ALA A 8 3.19 -12.58 -17.93
N PRO A 9 4.50 -12.86 -17.87
CA PRO A 9 5.28 -12.83 -16.63
C PRO A 9 5.36 -11.44 -16.01
N ILE A 10 5.09 -10.38 -16.78
CA ILE A 10 4.99 -9.00 -16.31
C ILE A 10 4.02 -8.85 -15.13
N ARG A 11 2.97 -9.69 -15.05
CA ARG A 11 1.99 -9.68 -13.96
C ARG A 11 2.58 -10.02 -12.59
N ARG A 12 3.77 -10.61 -12.56
CA ARG A 12 4.51 -11.01 -11.34
C ARG A 12 5.58 -9.98 -10.94
N THR A 13 5.58 -8.80 -11.54
CA THR A 13 6.52 -7.72 -11.19
C THR A 13 5.90 -6.75 -10.19
N LEU A 14 6.70 -6.21 -9.27
CA LEU A 14 6.24 -5.21 -8.30
C LEU A 14 5.63 -3.99 -8.99
N LYS A 15 6.28 -3.49 -10.05
CA LYS A 15 5.79 -2.36 -10.86
C LYS A 15 4.37 -2.61 -11.38
N TYR A 16 4.06 -3.83 -11.82
CA TYR A 16 2.71 -4.16 -12.28
C TYR A 16 1.69 -4.20 -11.13
N LEU A 17 2.06 -4.80 -9.99
CA LEU A 17 1.19 -4.90 -8.82
C LEU A 17 0.88 -3.51 -8.21
N GLU A 18 1.87 -2.63 -8.20
CA GLU A 18 1.75 -1.26 -7.68
C GLU A 18 0.84 -0.36 -8.52
N GLN A 19 0.73 -0.63 -9.82
CA GLN A 19 -0.15 0.10 -10.75
C GLN A 19 -1.64 -0.20 -10.55
N GLY A 20 -2.00 -1.22 -9.75
CA GLY A 20 -3.38 -1.56 -9.46
C GLY A 20 -4.16 -0.40 -8.85
N LYS A 21 -5.32 -0.08 -9.43
CA LYS A 21 -6.18 1.05 -9.01
C LYS A 21 -7.37 0.62 -8.13
N LEU A 22 -7.60 -0.68 -7.98
CA LEU A 22 -8.72 -1.24 -7.23
C LEU A 22 -8.37 -1.33 -5.74
N ILE A 23 -8.55 -0.22 -5.02
CA ILE A 23 -8.42 -0.15 -3.55
C ILE A 23 -9.82 -0.16 -2.96
N LEU A 24 -10.20 -1.27 -2.34
CA LEU A 24 -11.54 -1.52 -1.83
C LEU A 24 -11.84 -0.65 -0.61
N LYS A 25 -13.13 -0.39 -0.39
CA LYS A 25 -13.63 0.23 0.84
C LYS A 25 -13.37 -0.70 2.03
N ASP A 26 -13.15 -0.11 3.21
CA ASP A 26 -12.78 -0.85 4.42
C ASP A 26 -13.87 -1.82 4.90
N SER A 27 -15.12 -1.62 4.46
CA SER A 27 -16.25 -2.49 4.79
C SER A 27 -16.23 -3.83 4.05
N VAL A 28 -15.48 -3.97 2.95
CA VAL A 28 -15.41 -5.20 2.15
C VAL A 28 -14.47 -6.20 2.82
N ARG A 29 -14.92 -7.44 3.01
CA ARG A 29 -14.11 -8.52 3.62
C ARG A 29 -13.80 -9.67 2.71
N ILE A 30 -14.76 -10.08 1.88
CA ILE A 30 -14.60 -11.21 0.98
C ILE A 30 -15.08 -10.80 -0.41
N VAL A 31 -14.33 -11.17 -1.44
CA VAL A 31 -14.75 -11.07 -2.83
C VAL A 31 -14.67 -12.45 -3.47
N ALA A 32 -15.77 -12.91 -4.04
CA ALA A 32 -15.83 -14.15 -4.78
C ALA A 32 -15.99 -13.86 -6.29
N PHE A 33 -15.07 -14.38 -7.08
CA PHE A 33 -15.10 -14.37 -8.54
C PHE A 33 -15.71 -15.68 -9.01
N ILE A 34 -16.84 -15.63 -9.70
CA ILE A 34 -17.54 -16.82 -10.19
C ILE A 34 -17.66 -16.70 -11.70
N PHE A 35 -17.10 -17.65 -12.44
CA PHE A 35 -17.14 -17.67 -13.90
C PHE A 35 -17.01 -19.08 -14.46
N ASN A 36 -17.35 -19.26 -15.74
CA ASN A 36 -17.24 -20.54 -16.41
C ASN A 36 -16.08 -20.56 -17.40
N THR A 37 -15.38 -21.68 -17.45
CA THR A 37 -14.34 -21.92 -18.47
C THR A 37 -15.00 -22.26 -19.80
N GLU A 38 -14.40 -21.83 -20.91
CA GLU A 38 -14.91 -22.11 -22.27
C GLU A 38 -16.31 -21.55 -22.56
N HIS A 39 -16.76 -20.58 -21.76
CA HIS A 39 -18.04 -19.91 -21.92
C HIS A 39 -17.83 -18.48 -22.45
N PRO A 40 -18.23 -18.15 -23.70
CA PRO A 40 -17.95 -16.85 -24.29
C PRO A 40 -18.42 -15.65 -23.46
N PRO A 41 -19.64 -15.67 -22.86
CA PRO A 41 -20.09 -14.60 -21.97
C PRO A 41 -19.24 -14.43 -20.69
N SER A 42 -18.50 -15.46 -20.27
CA SER A 42 -17.61 -15.42 -19.10
C SER A 42 -16.17 -14.98 -19.43
N SER A 43 -15.83 -14.84 -20.71
CA SER A 43 -14.47 -14.53 -21.17
C SER A 43 -13.91 -13.22 -20.58
N GLY A 44 -14.74 -12.19 -20.40
CA GLY A 44 -14.31 -10.95 -19.77
C GLY A 44 -14.00 -11.10 -18.28
N THR A 45 -14.75 -11.95 -17.56
CA THR A 45 -14.49 -12.23 -16.14
C THR A 45 -13.22 -13.06 -15.97
N GLU A 46 -13.01 -14.06 -16.84
CA GLU A 46 -11.76 -14.83 -16.86
C GLU A 46 -10.55 -13.90 -17.11
N ASN A 47 -10.64 -13.02 -18.09
CA ASN A 47 -9.61 -12.03 -18.38
C ASN A 47 -9.41 -11.06 -17.21
N PHE A 48 -10.49 -10.61 -16.57
CA PHE A 48 -10.42 -9.74 -15.41
C PHE A 48 -9.66 -10.41 -14.26
N VAL A 49 -9.98 -11.67 -13.94
CA VAL A 49 -9.24 -12.45 -12.93
C VAL A 49 -7.79 -12.64 -13.36
N PHE A 50 -7.53 -12.96 -14.62
CA PHE A 50 -6.18 -13.14 -15.13
C PHE A 50 -5.32 -11.88 -14.97
N TRP A 51 -5.82 -10.69 -15.30
CA TRP A 51 -5.03 -9.46 -15.24
C TRP A 51 -5.06 -8.78 -13.86
N HIS A 52 -6.22 -8.66 -13.24
CA HIS A 52 -6.43 -7.77 -12.09
C HIS A 52 -6.48 -8.45 -10.73
N PHE A 53 -6.65 -9.77 -10.66
CA PHE A 53 -6.75 -10.49 -9.38
C PHE A 53 -5.52 -10.25 -8.49
N ALA A 54 -4.31 -10.40 -9.05
CA ALA A 54 -3.07 -10.20 -8.30
C ALA A 54 -2.88 -8.76 -7.83
N GLN A 55 -3.23 -7.78 -8.67
CA GLN A 55 -3.20 -6.36 -8.31
C GLN A 55 -4.18 -6.05 -7.17
N MET A 56 -5.39 -6.59 -7.25
CA MET A 56 -6.42 -6.42 -6.22
C MET A 56 -5.95 -7.04 -4.90
N GLN A 57 -5.41 -8.26 -4.89
CA GLN A 57 -4.91 -8.88 -3.66
C GLN A 57 -3.75 -8.10 -3.04
N TYR A 58 -2.82 -7.62 -3.88
CA TYR A 58 -1.66 -6.85 -3.43
C TYR A 58 -2.06 -5.54 -2.76
N LYS A 59 -3.05 -4.84 -3.30
CA LYS A 59 -3.56 -3.59 -2.73
C LYS A 59 -4.47 -3.78 -1.51
N ASN A 60 -5.10 -4.94 -1.39
CA ASN A 60 -6.08 -5.24 -0.36
C ASN A 60 -5.70 -6.52 0.42
N PRO A 61 -4.57 -6.53 1.15
CA PRO A 61 -4.06 -7.74 1.80
C PRO A 61 -4.98 -8.30 2.90
N GLN A 62 -5.89 -7.48 3.43
CA GLN A 62 -6.84 -7.86 4.48
C GLN A 62 -8.18 -8.38 3.92
N VAL A 63 -8.36 -8.38 2.59
CA VAL A 63 -9.56 -8.87 1.93
C VAL A 63 -9.26 -10.26 1.36
N GLN A 64 -10.15 -11.21 1.65
CA GLN A 64 -10.06 -12.56 1.11
C GLN A 64 -10.64 -12.58 -0.31
N LEU A 65 -9.84 -13.01 -1.28
CA LEU A 65 -10.28 -13.20 -2.66
C LEU A 65 -10.42 -14.69 -2.98
N CYS A 66 -11.59 -15.12 -3.43
CA CYS A 66 -11.91 -16.51 -3.76
C CYS A 66 -12.32 -16.63 -5.23
N VAL A 67 -11.87 -17.69 -5.91
CA VAL A 67 -12.26 -17.97 -7.30
C VAL A 67 -13.03 -19.29 -7.34
N PHE A 68 -14.21 -19.27 -7.97
CA PHE A 68 -15.04 -20.44 -8.19
C PHE A 68 -15.30 -20.57 -9.69
N GLN A 69 -15.09 -21.77 -10.21
CA GLN A 69 -15.26 -22.06 -11.63
C GLN A 69 -16.38 -23.07 -11.84
N ASN A 70 -17.19 -22.88 -12.87
CA ASN A 70 -18.21 -23.86 -13.30
C ASN A 70 -19.26 -24.18 -12.21
N MET A 71 -19.54 -23.21 -11.33
CA MET A 71 -20.50 -23.37 -10.22
C MET A 71 -21.89 -22.80 -10.55
N THR A 72 -21.96 -21.77 -11.40
CA THR A 72 -23.22 -21.10 -11.78
C THR A 72 -23.24 -20.90 -13.30
N PRO A 73 -24.41 -20.92 -13.95
CA PRO A 73 -24.49 -20.78 -15.41
C PRO A 73 -24.00 -19.42 -15.92
N SER A 74 -24.22 -18.34 -15.17
CA SER A 74 -23.76 -16.99 -15.50
C SER A 74 -22.62 -16.54 -14.58
N PRO A 75 -21.65 -15.74 -15.09
CA PRO A 75 -20.56 -15.21 -14.30
C PRO A 75 -21.05 -14.08 -13.39
N CYS A 76 -20.55 -14.02 -12.16
CA CYS A 76 -20.85 -12.93 -11.23
C CYS A 76 -19.70 -12.67 -10.27
N LEU A 77 -19.64 -11.43 -9.76
CA LEU A 77 -18.77 -11.06 -8.65
C LEU A 77 -19.61 -10.85 -7.40
N GLN A 78 -19.20 -11.45 -6.28
CA GLN A 78 -19.91 -11.32 -5.02
C GLN A 78 -19.03 -10.65 -3.98
N PHE A 79 -19.53 -9.58 -3.37
CA PHE A 79 -18.85 -8.83 -2.34
C PHE A 79 -19.59 -9.02 -1.01
N TYR A 80 -18.85 -9.40 0.02
CA TYR A 80 -19.35 -9.59 1.38
C TYR A 80 -18.76 -8.52 2.28
N PHE A 81 -19.63 -7.89 3.07
CA PHE A 81 -19.26 -6.76 3.94
C PHE A 81 -19.30 -7.13 5.42
N ASP A 82 -18.69 -6.28 6.26
CA ASP A 82 -18.63 -6.44 7.72
C ASP A 82 -19.99 -6.64 8.41
N GLY A 83 -21.05 -6.06 7.85
CA GLY A 83 -22.41 -6.20 8.40
C GLY A 83 -23.11 -7.50 8.03
N GLY A 84 -22.42 -8.46 7.41
CA GLY A 84 -23.01 -9.68 6.85
C GLY A 84 -23.82 -9.43 5.56
N SER A 85 -23.92 -8.18 5.11
CA SER A 85 -24.55 -7.86 3.84
C SER A 85 -23.71 -8.36 2.67
N LYS A 86 -24.40 -8.66 1.56
CA LYS A 86 -23.81 -9.16 0.33
C LYS A 86 -24.35 -8.37 -0.85
N LEU A 87 -23.48 -8.05 -1.81
CA LEU A 87 -23.85 -7.49 -3.09
C LEU A 87 -23.33 -8.41 -4.21
N VAL A 88 -24.18 -8.66 -5.21
CA VAL A 88 -23.83 -9.45 -6.39
C VAL A 88 -23.82 -8.52 -7.61
N LEU A 89 -22.68 -8.48 -8.30
CA LEU A 89 -22.52 -7.79 -9.57
C LEU A 89 -22.57 -8.81 -10.69
N ASP A 90 -23.59 -8.70 -11.54
CA ASP A 90 -23.67 -9.45 -12.78
C ASP A 90 -22.70 -8.87 -13.81
N VAL A 91 -21.88 -9.74 -14.38
CA VAL A 91 -20.80 -9.39 -15.32
C VAL A 91 -20.90 -10.20 -16.61
N ASP A 92 -22.08 -10.77 -16.88
CA ASP A 92 -22.31 -11.55 -18.09
C ASP A 92 -22.11 -10.72 -19.35
N ASN A 93 -21.34 -11.29 -20.30
CA ASN A 93 -21.01 -10.70 -21.58
C ASN A 93 -20.37 -9.29 -21.51
N GLN A 94 -19.74 -8.96 -20.38
CA GLN A 94 -18.98 -7.71 -20.22
C GLN A 94 -17.50 -7.96 -20.47
N ASP A 95 -16.80 -6.97 -21.00
CA ASP A 95 -15.35 -6.99 -21.13
C ASP A 95 -14.67 -6.68 -19.79
N LYS A 96 -13.38 -7.03 -19.69
CA LYS A 96 -12.60 -6.86 -18.45
C LYS A 96 -12.51 -5.39 -17.99
N ASP A 97 -12.47 -4.44 -18.92
CA ASP A 97 -12.22 -3.03 -18.62
C ASP A 97 -13.52 -2.38 -18.11
N THR A 98 -14.67 -2.76 -18.69
CA THR A 98 -15.99 -2.44 -18.14
C THR A 98 -16.17 -2.99 -16.73
N ILE A 99 -15.83 -4.26 -16.49
CA ILE A 99 -15.89 -4.88 -15.15
C ILE A 99 -14.99 -4.11 -14.18
N HIS A 100 -13.77 -3.77 -14.61
CA HIS A 100 -12.82 -3.01 -13.81
C HIS A 100 -13.40 -1.66 -13.37
N ASP A 101 -14.00 -0.92 -14.29
CA ASP A 101 -14.54 0.42 -14.01
C ASP A 101 -15.80 0.38 -13.13
N GLN A 102 -16.67 -0.62 -13.33
CA GLN A 102 -17.81 -0.86 -12.44
C GLN A 102 -17.35 -1.19 -11.01
N VAL A 103 -16.38 -2.09 -10.87
CA VAL A 103 -15.83 -2.46 -9.56
C VAL A 103 -15.16 -1.25 -8.89
N LYS A 104 -14.39 -0.46 -9.64
CA LYS A 104 -13.78 0.78 -9.15
C LYS A 104 -14.85 1.75 -8.65
N LYS A 105 -15.92 1.95 -9.41
CA LYS A 105 -16.99 2.90 -9.08
C LYS A 105 -17.79 2.49 -7.85
N ILE A 106 -18.13 1.20 -7.70
CA ILE A 106 -19.07 0.74 -6.67
C ILE A 106 -18.34 0.41 -5.36
N PHE A 107 -17.25 -0.35 -5.42
CA PHE A 107 -16.64 -0.98 -4.25
C PHE A 107 -15.31 -0.35 -3.81
N CYS A 108 -14.69 0.47 -4.65
CA CYS A 108 -13.40 1.10 -4.32
C CYS A 108 -13.57 2.47 -3.65
N LYS A 109 -12.52 2.91 -2.98
CA LYS A 109 -12.39 4.24 -2.39
C LYS A 109 -12.30 5.31 -3.49
N ASN A 110 -12.82 6.49 -3.20
CA ASN A 110 -12.71 7.64 -4.10
C ASN A 110 -11.29 8.21 -4.09
N GLU A 111 -10.92 8.91 -5.16
CA GLU A 111 -9.56 9.49 -5.29
C GLU A 111 -9.29 10.52 -4.19
N GLU A 112 -10.30 11.33 -3.81
CA GLU A 112 -10.21 12.27 -2.69
C GLU A 112 -9.89 11.57 -1.36
N THR A 113 -10.56 10.44 -1.07
CA THR A 113 -10.30 9.67 0.16
C THR A 113 -8.88 9.10 0.18
N LEU A 114 -8.39 8.62 -0.97
CA LEU A 114 -7.02 8.12 -1.09
C LEU A 114 -5.97 9.22 -0.92
N GLN A 115 -6.24 10.42 -1.44
CA GLN A 115 -5.37 11.59 -1.24
C GLN A 115 -5.36 12.05 0.22
N MET A 116 -6.52 12.07 0.89
CA MET A 116 -6.58 12.40 2.32
C MET A 116 -5.80 11.38 3.17
N GLU A 117 -5.92 10.08 2.87
CA GLU A 117 -5.16 9.03 3.55
C GLU A 117 -3.65 9.15 3.31
N SER A 118 -3.22 9.51 2.10
CA SER A 118 -1.80 9.71 1.79
C SER A 118 -1.23 10.92 2.53
N ILE A 119 -1.96 12.05 2.54
CA ILE A 119 -1.60 13.24 3.30
C ILE A 119 -1.55 12.93 4.81
N ALA A 120 -2.52 12.17 5.32
CA ALA A 120 -2.53 11.77 6.73
C ALA A 120 -1.33 10.90 7.11
N LYS A 121 -0.87 10.00 6.22
CA LYS A 121 0.34 9.22 6.44
C LYS A 121 1.59 10.10 6.48
N ILE A 122 1.69 11.09 5.59
CA ILE A 122 2.80 12.06 5.58
C ILE A 122 2.77 12.90 6.87
N LYS A 123 1.61 13.40 7.29
CA LYS A 123 1.47 14.20 8.53
C LYS A 123 1.92 13.44 9.78
N LYS A 124 1.81 12.11 9.81
CA LYS A 124 2.34 11.30 10.92
C LYS A 124 3.87 11.37 11.00
N ALA A 125 4.56 11.52 9.88
CA ALA A 125 5.99 11.77 9.84
C ALA A 125 6.25 13.29 9.98
N ASN A 126 6.31 13.77 11.23
CA ASN A 126 6.57 15.18 11.49
C ASN A 126 8.03 15.54 11.12
N PRO A 127 8.26 16.47 10.16
CA PRO A 127 9.62 16.84 9.75
C PRO A 127 10.44 17.55 10.83
N ALA A 128 9.78 18.05 11.89
CA ALA A 128 10.44 18.68 13.04
C ALA A 128 10.90 17.67 14.11
N SER A 129 10.54 16.39 13.98
CA SER A 129 11.01 15.35 14.89
C SER A 129 12.48 15.03 14.63
N PHE A 130 13.21 14.72 15.71
CA PHE A 130 14.60 14.28 15.67
C PHE A 130 14.69 12.83 16.13
N GLY A 131 15.64 12.08 15.56
CA GLY A 131 15.99 10.73 15.97
C GLY A 131 16.09 9.74 14.80
N TYR A 132 16.12 8.45 15.14
CA TYR A 132 16.21 7.36 14.17
C TYR A 132 14.98 7.36 13.24
N MET A 133 15.20 7.21 11.93
CA MET A 133 14.19 7.36 10.85
C MET A 133 13.55 8.75 10.71
N CYS A 134 14.08 9.78 11.36
CA CYS A 134 13.72 11.17 11.10
C CYS A 134 14.68 11.79 10.06
N SER A 135 14.38 13.01 9.62
CA SER A 135 15.25 13.76 8.69
C SER A 135 16.60 14.11 9.30
N ARG A 136 16.64 14.23 10.64
CA ARG A 136 17.81 14.56 11.44
C ARG A 136 17.84 13.69 12.67
N GLU A 137 19.01 13.20 13.05
CA GLU A 137 19.13 12.37 14.25
C GLU A 137 19.31 13.24 15.49
N CYS A 138 20.12 14.30 15.38
CA CYS A 138 20.43 15.20 16.48
C CYS A 138 20.34 16.68 16.06
N MET A 139 20.03 17.54 17.04
CA MET A 139 19.97 18.99 16.84
C MET A 139 21.31 19.60 16.37
N CYS A 140 22.44 18.94 16.65
CA CYS A 140 23.77 19.40 16.25
C CYS A 140 23.99 19.43 14.73
N GLU A 141 23.13 18.79 13.94
CA GLU A 141 23.15 18.85 12.48
C GLU A 141 22.60 20.18 11.93
N ILE A 142 21.90 20.97 12.76
CA ILE A 142 21.31 22.23 12.35
C ILE A 142 22.35 23.35 12.46
N PRO A 143 22.65 24.07 11.37
CA PRO A 143 23.56 25.21 11.40
C PRO A 143 23.12 26.26 12.42
N GLY A 144 24.07 26.79 13.19
CA GLY A 144 23.81 27.74 14.27
C GLY A 144 23.53 27.09 15.63
N GLN A 145 23.34 25.77 15.69
CA GLN A 145 23.27 25.03 16.94
C GLN A 145 24.67 24.60 17.43
N VAL A 146 24.73 24.17 18.70
CA VAL A 146 25.98 23.67 19.29
C VAL A 146 26.37 22.35 18.62
N PRO A 147 27.60 22.23 18.07
CA PRO A 147 28.05 20.99 17.43
C PRO A 147 28.24 19.87 18.46
N CYS A 148 28.17 18.62 18.00
CA CYS A 148 28.42 17.48 18.86
C CYS A 148 29.88 17.46 19.33
N THR A 149 30.08 17.15 20.62
CA THR A 149 31.38 17.19 21.30
C THR A 149 32.42 16.22 20.72
N ARG A 150 31.96 15.22 19.95
CA ARG A 150 32.81 14.30 19.20
C ARG A 150 33.56 14.99 18.05
N TYR A 151 32.97 16.01 17.44
CA TYR A 151 33.55 16.72 16.28
C TYR A 151 34.22 18.03 16.68
N VAL A 152 33.60 18.78 17.59
CA VAL A 152 34.12 20.06 18.05
C VAL A 152 34.05 20.08 19.57
N HIS A 153 35.20 20.17 20.21
CA HIS A 153 35.22 20.24 21.66
C HIS A 153 34.72 21.61 22.14
N PRO A 154 33.80 21.64 23.12
CA PRO A 154 33.27 22.91 23.63
C PRO A 154 34.34 23.67 24.43
N PRO A 155 34.17 24.98 24.68
CA PRO A 155 35.07 25.78 25.50
C PRO A 155 35.27 25.18 26.92
N ARG A 156 36.38 25.51 27.59
CA ARG A 156 36.73 24.90 28.89
C ARG A 156 35.67 25.19 29.95
N GLU A 157 35.06 26.37 29.88
CA GLU A 157 34.02 26.87 30.77
C GLU A 157 32.71 26.06 30.67
N GLN A 158 32.51 25.29 29.59
CA GLN A 158 31.33 24.44 29.38
C GLN A 158 31.59 22.95 29.66
N ARG A 159 32.82 22.56 30.03
CA ARG A 159 33.17 21.17 30.32
C ARG A 159 33.14 20.91 31.84
N GLY A 160 32.33 19.93 32.26
CA GLY A 160 32.16 19.59 33.67
C GLY A 160 33.46 19.30 34.44
N LYS A 161 34.50 18.75 33.79
CA LYS A 161 35.83 18.51 34.39
C LYS A 161 36.47 19.80 34.94
N PHE A 162 36.32 20.93 34.25
CA PHE A 162 36.92 22.21 34.66
C PHE A 162 36.01 22.99 35.60
N VAL A 163 34.69 22.96 35.37
CA VAL A 163 33.70 23.68 36.21
C VAL A 163 33.55 23.05 37.60
N LEU A 164 33.41 21.72 37.66
CA LEU A 164 33.13 20.99 38.91
C LEU A 164 34.41 20.46 39.57
N GLY A 165 35.42 20.11 38.75
CA GLY A 165 36.64 19.47 39.23
C GLY A 165 37.69 20.42 39.80
N GLY A 166 37.49 21.74 39.70
CA GLY A 166 38.37 22.76 40.29
C GLY A 166 39.84 22.67 39.85
N LYS A 167 40.14 22.01 38.74
CA LYS A 167 41.51 21.76 38.30
C LYS A 167 41.71 22.27 36.88
N ASN A 168 42.68 23.18 36.74
CA ASN A 168 43.44 23.38 35.51
C ASN A 168 44.19 22.09 35.20
N VAL A 169 43.48 21.06 34.74
CA VAL A 169 44.14 19.85 34.25
C VAL A 169 44.63 20.20 32.85
N GLU A 170 45.94 20.47 32.74
CA GLU A 170 46.63 20.62 31.47
C GLU A 170 46.28 19.44 30.54
N GLU A 171 46.05 19.77 29.27
CA GLU A 171 45.54 18.86 28.23
C GLU A 171 46.53 17.75 27.85
#